data_AF-A0ABD1UWH8-F1
#
_entry.id   AF-A0ABD1UWH8-F1
#
_cell.length_a   1.000
_cell.length_b   1.000
_cell.length_c   1.000
_cell.angle_alpha   90.00
_cell.angle_beta   90.00
_cell.angle_gamma   90.00
#
_symmetry.space_group_name_H-M   'P 1'
#
loop_
_entity.id
_entity.type
_entity.pdbx_description
1 polymer ?
#
loop_
_entity_poly.entity_id
_entity_poly.type
_entity_poly.pdbx_seq_one_letter_code
_entity_poly.pdbx_strand_id
1 'polypeptide(L)'
;MGERLINEEYKIWKKNTSFLYDLVITHMLEWSSLTIEWLSDREEPQEKEYFVQKMILGTHTSENVNGEKKRRCIGKMVIKMGIKLMTLNERKATEELSGGE
;
A
#
# COMPACT_ATOMS: atom_id res chain seq x y z
N MET A 1 28.03 -3.55 3.33
CA MET A 1 28.29 -2.38 2.46
C MET A 1 27.08 -2.03 1.58
N GLY A 2 26.40 -3.00 0.96
CA GLY A 2 25.28 -2.74 0.03
C GLY A 2 24.09 -1.97 0.63
N GLU A 3 23.62 -2.32 1.83
CA GLU A 3 22.45 -1.66 2.46
C GLU A 3 22.63 -0.16 2.68
N ARG A 4 23.85 0.28 3.02
CA ARG A 4 24.14 1.70 3.23
C ARG A 4 24.02 2.48 1.92
N LEU A 5 24.43 1.90 0.79
CA LEU A 5 24.30 2.52 -0.53
C LEU A 5 22.82 2.61 -0.92
N ILE A 6 22.07 1.52 -0.76
CA ILE A 6 20.62 1.46 -1.06
C ILE A 6 19.87 2.56 -0.29
N ASN A 7 20.19 2.75 0.99
CA ASN A 7 19.57 3.79 1.81
C ASN A 7 19.92 5.22 1.37
N GLU A 8 21.15 5.48 0.93
CA GLU A 8 21.54 6.80 0.43
C GLU A 8 20.86 7.11 -0.91
N GLU A 9 20.80 6.14 -1.83
CA GLU A 9 20.08 6.28 -3.10
C GLU A 9 18.58 6.51 -2.86
N TYR A 10 17.97 5.76 -1.95
CA TYR A 10 16.56 5.96 -1.58
C TYR A 10 16.30 7.37 -1.04
N LYS A 11 17.19 7.91 -0.20
CA LYS A 11 17.06 9.29 0.30
C LYS A 11 17.15 10.32 -0.82
N ILE A 12 18.05 10.13 -1.78
CA ILE A 12 18.18 11.01 -2.95
C ILE A 12 16.92 10.94 -3.80
N TRP A 13 16.45 9.73 -4.12
CA TRP A 13 15.20 9.53 -4.86
C TRP A 13 14.01 10.21 -4.16
N LYS A 14 13.88 10.04 -2.84
CA LYS A 14 12.81 10.65 -2.05
C LYS A 14 12.83 12.18 -2.09
N LYS A 15 14.02 12.80 -2.05
CA LYS A 15 14.17 14.26 -2.20
C LYS A 15 13.75 14.75 -3.59
N ASN A 16 13.97 13.94 -4.63
CA ASN A 16 13.64 14.30 -6.00
C ASN A 16 12.21 13.92 -6.42
N THR A 17 11.49 13.17 -5.59
CA THR A 17 10.18 12.59 -5.96
C THR A 17 9.16 13.65 -6.38
N SER A 18 9.15 14.82 -5.74
CA SER A 18 8.25 15.93 -6.10
C SER A 18 8.50 16.53 -7.48
N PHE A 19 9.70 16.34 -8.03
CA PHE A 19 10.04 16.78 -9.39
C PHE A 19 9.80 15.69 -10.43
N LEU A 20 9.78 14.41 -10.02
CA LEU A 20 9.74 13.26 -10.91
C LEU A 20 8.34 12.69 -11.12
N TYR A 21 7.44 12.85 -10.15
CA TYR A 21 6.14 12.20 -10.16
C TYR A 21 5.05 13.17 -9.67
N ASP A 22 3.91 13.17 -10.36
CA ASP A 22 2.72 13.90 -9.90
C ASP A 22 2.06 13.22 -8.69
N LEU A 23 2.20 11.90 -8.56
CA LEU A 23 1.64 11.09 -7.47
C LEU A 23 2.54 9.91 -7.14
N VAL A 24 2.90 9.77 -5.86
CA VAL A 24 3.55 8.57 -5.32
C VAL A 24 2.80 8.12 -4.08
N ILE A 25 2.44 6.84 -4.05
CA ILE A 25 1.74 6.21 -2.94
C ILE A 25 2.65 5.12 -2.40
N THR A 26 2.98 5.21 -1.12
CA THR A 26 3.77 4.20 -0.41
C THR A 26 2.91 3.59 0.69
N HIS A 27 2.83 2.26 0.73
CA HIS A 27 2.08 1.54 1.74
C HIS A 27 2.94 0.39 2.30
N MET A 28 3.01 0.27 3.62
CA MET A 28 3.66 -0.85 4.28
C MET A 28 2.67 -2.00 4.42
N LEU A 29 2.85 -3.05 3.62
CA LEU A 29 2.04 -4.26 3.72
C LEU A 29 2.52 -5.11 4.91
N GLU A 30 1.58 -5.74 5.61
CA GLU A 30 1.89 -6.67 6.70
C GLU A 30 2.65 -7.91 6.19
N TRP A 31 2.29 -8.38 5.00
CA TRP A 31 2.91 -9.52 4.33
C TRP A 31 3.35 -9.13 2.92
N SER A 32 4.47 -9.66 2.45
CA SER A 32 4.93 -9.44 1.08
C SER A 32 3.92 -10.00 0.08
N SER A 33 3.55 -9.18 -0.90
CA SER A 33 2.73 -9.62 -2.03
C SER A 33 3.62 -10.03 -3.19
N LEU A 34 3.24 -11.11 -3.87
CA LEU A 34 3.92 -11.59 -5.08
C LEU A 34 3.15 -11.25 -6.35
N THR A 35 1.89 -10.83 -6.22
CA THR A 35 1.05 -10.39 -7.34
C THR A 35 0.26 -9.14 -6.94
N ILE A 36 0.06 -8.23 -7.89
CA ILE A 36 -0.76 -7.03 -7.73
C ILE A 36 -1.57 -6.84 -9.01
N GLU A 37 -2.87 -6.63 -8.87
CA GLU A 37 -3.78 -6.41 -10.01
C GLU A 37 -4.84 -5.36 -9.66
N TRP A 38 -5.01 -4.36 -10.52
CA TRP A 38 -6.05 -3.36 -10.36
C TRP A 38 -7.41 -3.94 -10.80
N LEU A 39 -8.45 -3.67 -10.00
CA LEU A 39 -9.82 -3.92 -10.43
C LEU A 39 -10.32 -2.75 -11.28
N SER A 40 -11.27 -3.00 -12.17
CA SER A 40 -11.88 -1.97 -13.03
C SER A 40 -12.74 -0.96 -12.28
N ASP A 41 -13.16 -1.28 -11.05
CA ASP A 41 -14.05 -0.46 -10.25
C ASP A 41 -13.33 0.79 -9.74
N ARG A 42 -13.75 1.95 -10.27
CA ARG A 42 -13.41 3.28 -9.78
C ARG A 42 -14.65 3.93 -9.18
N GLU A 43 -14.55 4.38 -7.93
CA GLU A 43 -15.63 5.07 -7.25
C GLU A 43 -15.23 6.52 -6.96
N GLU A 44 -16.04 7.48 -7.41
CA GLU A 44 -15.87 8.91 -7.16
C GLU A 44 -17.00 9.42 -6.26
N PRO A 45 -16.76 9.62 -4.97
CA PRO A 45 -17.77 10.17 -4.07
C PRO A 45 -18.07 11.62 -4.45
N GLN A 46 -19.37 11.96 -4.63
CA GLN A 46 -19.83 13.27 -5.12
C GLN A 46 -19.41 14.49 -4.27
N GLU A 47 -18.89 14.27 -3.06
CA GLU A 47 -18.49 15.33 -2.12
C GLU A 47 -17.01 15.28 -1.73
N LYS A 48 -16.17 14.50 -2.44
CA LYS A 48 -14.76 14.30 -2.04
C LYS A 48 -13.81 14.43 -3.23
N GLU A 49 -12.70 15.14 -3.02
CA GLU A 49 -11.63 15.32 -4.01
C GLU A 49 -10.67 14.12 -4.07
N TYR A 50 -11.22 12.90 -4.05
CA TYR A 50 -10.47 11.68 -4.29
C TYR A 50 -11.32 10.65 -5.01
N PHE A 51 -10.68 9.77 -5.78
CA PHE A 51 -11.29 8.55 -6.28
C PHE A 51 -10.78 7.35 -5.49
N VAL A 52 -11.61 6.31 -5.41
CA VAL A 52 -11.28 5.06 -4.75
C VAL A 52 -11.03 4.01 -5.83
N GLN A 53 -9.85 3.40 -5.78
CA GLN A 53 -9.49 2.30 -6.67
C GLN A 53 -9.18 1.06 -5.84
N LYS A 54 -9.73 -0.07 -6.26
CA LYS A 54 -9.52 -1.37 -5.60
C LYS A 54 -8.44 -2.17 -6.35
N MET A 55 -7.63 -2.90 -5.60
CA MET A 55 -6.65 -3.84 -6.15
C MET A 55 -6.66 -5.16 -5.39
N ILE A 56 -6.26 -6.21 -6.09
CA ILE A 56 -6.03 -7.54 -5.56
C ILE A 56 -4.53 -7.71 -5.32
N LEU A 57 -4.18 -8.22 -4.13
CA LEU A 57 -2.84 -8.61 -3.74
C LEU A 57 -2.84 -10.11 -3.46
N GLY A 58 -1.93 -10.86 -4.07
CA GLY A 58 -1.77 -12.28 -3.79
C GLY A 58 -0.43 -12.57 -3.14
N THR A 59 -0.44 -13.24 -2.00
CA THR A 59 0.76 -13.79 -1.37
C THR A 59 0.93 -15.25 -1.79
N HIS A 60 2.18 -15.68 -1.98
CA HIS A 60 2.52 -17.10 -2.15
C HIS A 60 3.49 -17.46 -1.02
N THR A 61 2.90 -17.82 0.11
CA THR A 61 3.59 -18.49 1.21
C THR A 61 3.82 -19.95 0.80
N SER A 62 5.05 -20.28 0.45
CA SER A 62 5.45 -21.66 0.14
C SER A 62 5.22 -22.57 1.35
N GLU A 63 4.85 -23.83 1.08
CA GLU A 63 4.70 -24.90 2.07
C GLU A 63 5.92 -24.97 2.99
N ASN A 64 5.68 -25.00 4.31
CA ASN A 64 6.69 -25.49 5.24
C ASN A 64 6.68 -27.03 5.19
N VAL A 65 7.86 -27.62 5.35
CA VAL A 65 8.22 -29.05 5.31
C VAL A 65 7.43 -29.92 6.32
N ASN A 66 6.52 -29.34 7.12
CA ASN A 66 5.76 -29.99 8.18
C ASN A 66 4.25 -30.14 7.90
N GLY A 67 3.80 -29.96 6.64
CA GLY A 67 2.41 -30.30 6.24
C GLY A 67 1.34 -29.26 6.60
N GLU A 68 1.70 -28.13 7.21
CA GLU A 68 0.79 -27.00 7.39
C GLU A 68 0.71 -26.17 6.11
N LYS A 69 -0.30 -26.46 5.28
CA LYS A 69 -0.63 -25.66 4.09
C LYS A 69 -1.01 -24.23 4.50
N LYS A 70 -0.05 -23.30 4.47
CA LYS A 70 -0.36 -21.87 4.50
C LYS A 70 -1.11 -21.53 3.22
N ARG A 71 -2.41 -21.30 3.36
CA ARG A 71 -3.32 -21.02 2.24
C ARG A 71 -2.83 -19.80 1.47
N ARG A 72 -2.96 -19.84 0.13
CA ARG A 72 -2.82 -18.68 -0.74
C ARG A 72 -3.88 -17.66 -0.33
N CYS A 73 -3.46 -16.54 0.23
CA CYS A 73 -4.37 -15.48 0.65
C CYS A 73 -4.47 -14.44 -0.48
N ILE A 74 -5.70 -14.10 -0.85
CA ILE A 74 -6.01 -12.98 -1.73
C ILE A 74 -6.49 -11.83 -0.83
N GLY A 75 -5.68 -10.78 -0.73
CA GLY A 75 -6.01 -9.55 -0.03
C GLY A 75 -6.64 -8.55 -1.00
N LYS A 76 -7.62 -7.80 -0.53
CA LYS A 76 -8.17 -6.64 -1.24
C LYS A 76 -7.63 -5.38 -0.59
N MET A 77 -6.94 -4.55 -1.36
CA MET A 77 -6.50 -3.23 -0.89
C MET A 77 -7.30 -2.14 -1.60
N VAL A 78 -7.66 -1.11 -0.84
CA VAL A 78 -8.45 0.03 -1.30
C VAL A 78 -7.59 1.28 -1.15
N ILE A 79 -7.28 1.94 -2.26
CA ILE A 79 -6.49 3.17 -2.26
C ILE A 79 -7.39 4.36 -2.57
N LYS A 80 -7.29 5.41 -1.75
CA LYS A 80 -7.90 6.71 -2.01
C LYS A 80 -6.86 7.59 -2.71
N MET A 81 -7.09 7.92 -3.97
CA MET A 81 -6.23 8.78 -4.78
C MET A 81 -6.85 10.18 -4.86
N GLY A 82 -6.27 11.14 -4.14
CA GLY A 82 -6.70 12.55 -4.16
C GLY A 82 -5.66 13.48 -4.76
N ILE A 83 -6.08 14.69 -5.12
CA ILE A 83 -5.26 15.75 -5.74
C ILE A 83 -4.30 16.39 -4.70
N LYS A 84 -4.45 16.05 -3.42
CA LYS A 84 -3.54 16.49 -2.36
C LYS A 84 -2.27 15.64 -2.42
N LEU A 85 -1.11 16.27 -2.69
CA LEU A 85 0.21 15.68 -2.42
C LEU A 85 0.21 15.19 -0.97
N MET A 86 -0.03 13.91 -0.76
CA MET A 86 -0.13 13.34 0.58
C MET A 86 1.24 12.83 0.97
N THR A 87 1.83 13.60 1.89
CA THR A 87 2.94 13.27 2.76
C THR A 87 2.90 11.81 3.18
N LEU A 88 4.08 11.16 3.18
CA LEU A 88 4.33 9.86 3.78
C LEU A 88 3.81 9.84 5.22
N ASN A 89 2.59 9.32 5.41
CA ASN A 89 1.98 9.20 6.73
C ASN A 89 2.17 7.77 7.23
N GLU A 90 3.29 7.54 7.90
CA GLU A 90 3.37 6.50 8.91
C GLU A 90 2.38 6.89 10.03
N ARG A 91 1.44 5.98 10.36
CA ARG A 91 0.39 6.09 11.40
C ARG A 91 -0.92 6.77 10.97
N LYS A 92 -1.90 5.94 10.60
CA LYS A 92 -3.29 5.94 11.09
C LYS A 92 -4.00 4.70 10.55
N ALA A 93 -3.57 3.54 11.05
CA ALA A 93 -4.40 2.35 11.04
C ALA A 93 -5.26 2.41 12.32
N THR A 94 -6.55 2.70 12.13
CA THR A 94 -7.66 2.20 12.95
C THR A 94 -7.49 2.21 14.48
N GLU A 95 -7.80 3.34 15.09
CA GLU A 95 -8.51 3.38 16.38
C GLU A 95 -9.85 4.06 16.12
N GLU A 96 -10.83 3.25 15.70
CA GLU A 96 -12.27 3.52 15.83
C GLU A 96 -12.95 2.20 16.21
N LEU A 97 -12.70 1.74 17.44
CA LEU A 97 -13.52 0.75 18.14
C LEU A 97 -13.51 1.04 19.66
N SER A 98 -14.24 2.08 20.05
CA SER A 98 -15.09 2.14 21.24
C SER A 98 -15.80 3.50 21.17
N GLY A 99 -17.01 3.57 20.62
CA GLY A 99 -18.17 3.07 21.36
C GLY A 99 -18.50 4.09 22.44
N GLY A 100 -19.17 5.18 22.06
CA GLY A 100 -19.94 5.96 23.01
C GLY A 100 -21.15 5.13 23.40
N GLU A 101 -21.19 4.72 24.66
CA GLU A 101 -22.21 5.03 25.68
C GLU A 101 -21.71 4.47 27.02
#